data_AF-A0A7X5QV25-F1
#
_entry.id   AF-A0A7X5QV25-F1
#
_cell.length_a   1.000
_cell.length_b   1.000
_cell.length_c   1.000
_cell.angle_alpha   90.00
_cell.angle_beta   90.00
_cell.angle_gamma   90.00
#
_symmetry.space_group_name_H-M   'P 1'
#
loop_
_entity.id
_entity.type
_entity.pdbx_description
1 polymer ?
#
loop_
_entity_poly.entity_id
_entity_poly.type
_entity_poly.pdbx_seq_one_letter_code
_entity_poly.pdbx_strand_id
1 'polypeptide(L)'
;MFFLTSLVVLAVGFWLVFAVVGTVLKLVFGIIGGMFSLVATILGAAIGGVAMLAVAPVIALALLPVLLPVGLLALIVWAIARATRKPDVVVMPR
;
A
#
# COMPACT_ATOMS: atom_id res chain seq x y z
N MET A 1 -26.73 42.74 -36.39
CA MET A 1 -26.69 41.28 -36.14
C MET A 1 -25.29 40.70 -36.35
N PHE A 2 -24.64 40.93 -37.50
CA PHE A 2 -23.27 40.44 -37.78
C PHE A 2 -22.20 40.76 -36.72
N PHE A 3 -22.15 41.99 -36.19
CA PHE A 3 -21.16 42.36 -35.16
C PHE A 3 -21.29 41.52 -33.88
N LEU A 4 -22.52 41.23 -33.47
CA LEU A 4 -22.78 40.48 -32.24
C LEU A 4 -22.42 39.00 -32.43
N THR A 5 -22.76 38.42 -33.58
CA THR A 5 -22.36 37.04 -33.92
C THR A 5 -20.84 36.91 -34.06
N SER A 6 -20.15 37.87 -34.67
CA SER A 6 -18.68 37.85 -34.78
C SER A 6 -18.00 37.93 -33.41
N LEU A 7 -18.49 38.77 -32.50
CA LEU A 7 -17.99 38.86 -31.12
C LEU A 7 -18.19 37.56 -30.35
N VAL A 8 -19.35 36.93 -30.48
CA VAL A 8 -19.64 35.64 -29.84
C VAL A 8 -18.72 34.54 -30.38
N VAL A 9 -18.51 34.47 -31.69
CA VAL A 9 -17.60 33.49 -32.30
C VAL A 9 -16.17 33.67 -31.80
N LEU A 10 -15.69 34.91 -31.70
CA LEU A 10 -14.36 35.21 -31.15
C LEU A 10 -14.25 34.83 -29.67
N ALA A 11 -15.26 35.15 -28.86
CA ALA A 11 -15.29 34.82 -27.43
C ALA A 11 -15.29 33.31 -27.19
N VAL A 12 -16.11 32.56 -27.94
CA VAL A 12 -16.15 31.09 -27.86
C VAL A 12 -14.84 30.49 -28.37
N GLY A 13 -14.28 31.01 -29.47
CA GLY A 13 -12.98 30.57 -29.97
C GLY A 13 -11.86 30.76 -28.96
N PHE A 14 -11.79 31.92 -28.31
CA PHE A 14 -10.81 32.19 -27.25
C PHE A 14 -11.02 31.25 -26.06
N TRP A 15 -12.27 31.09 -25.62
CA TRP A 15 -12.61 30.19 -24.53
C TRP A 15 -12.17 28.74 -24.80
N LEU A 16 -12.41 28.23 -26.03
CA LEU A 16 -11.98 26.89 -26.43
C LEU A 16 -10.46 26.74 -26.41
N VAL A 17 -9.70 27.74 -26.87
CA VAL A 17 -8.23 27.70 -26.82
C VAL A 17 -7.74 27.57 -25.37
N PHE A 18 -8.25 28.40 -24.46
CA PHE A 18 -7.87 28.32 -23.05
C PHE A 18 -8.35 27.04 -22.36
N ALA A 19 -9.51 26.50 -22.76
CA ALA A 19 -9.98 25.21 -22.29
C ALA A 19 -9.03 24.08 -22.71
N VAL A 20 -8.60 24.07 -23.98
CA VAL A 20 -7.64 23.08 -24.50
C VAL A 20 -6.30 23.21 -23.77
N VAL A 21 -5.75 24.42 -23.66
CA VAL A 21 -4.50 24.64 -22.91
C VAL A 21 -4.63 24.16 -21.47
N GLY A 22 -5.73 24.51 -20.79
CA GLY A 22 -5.99 24.06 -19.43
C GLY A 22 -6.09 22.54 -19.30
N THR A 23 -6.72 21.86 -20.26
CA THR A 23 -6.81 20.39 -20.28
C THR A 23 -5.47 19.72 -20.49
N VAL A 24 -4.63 20.26 -21.39
CA VAL A 24 -3.29 19.73 -21.65
C VAL A 24 -2.40 19.90 -20.43
N LEU A 25 -2.43 21.08 -19.79
CA LEU A 25 -1.68 21.32 -18.55
C LEU A 25 -2.13 20.37 -17.45
N LYS A 26 -3.44 20.19 -17.24
CA LYS A 26 -3.96 19.24 -16.25
C LYS A 26 -3.52 17.81 -16.54
N LEU A 27 -3.53 17.40 -17.80
CA LEU A 27 -3.08 16.06 -18.20
C LEU A 27 -1.59 15.87 -17.88
N VAL A 28 -0.75 16.81 -18.28
CA VAL A 28 0.71 16.75 -18.06
C VAL A 28 1.03 16.74 -16.57
N PHE A 29 0.50 17.70 -15.80
CA PHE A 29 0.72 17.76 -14.36
C PHE A 29 0.09 16.58 -13.62
N GLY A 30 -1.04 16.07 -14.09
CA GLY A 30 -1.67 14.87 -13.54
C GLY A 30 -0.79 13.63 -13.73
N ILE A 31 -0.20 13.45 -14.91
CA ILE A 31 0.73 12.34 -15.19
C ILE A 31 1.98 12.48 -14.32
N ILE A 32 2.61 13.65 -14.30
CA ILE A 32 3.82 13.90 -13.51
C ILE A 32 3.54 13.67 -12.02
N GLY A 33 2.48 14.29 -11.49
CA GLY A 33 2.07 14.12 -10.10
C GLY A 33 1.74 12.67 -9.76
N GLY A 34 1.08 11.95 -10.66
CA GLY A 34 0.81 10.52 -10.53
C GLY A 34 2.09 9.68 -10.45
N MET A 35 3.09 9.97 -11.29
CA MET A 35 4.39 9.30 -11.24
C MET A 35 5.12 9.55 -9.92
N PHE A 36 5.16 10.79 -9.44
CA PHE A 36 5.73 11.12 -8.14
C PHE A 36 4.98 10.42 -7.00
N SER A 37 3.65 10.36 -7.07
CA SER A 37 2.83 9.66 -6.08
C SER A 37 3.15 8.16 -6.04
N LEU A 38 3.32 7.51 -7.20
CA LEU A 38 3.71 6.10 -7.28
C LEU A 38 5.07 5.85 -6.62
N VAL A 39 6.07 6.65 -6.99
CA VAL A 39 7.43 6.55 -6.43
C VAL A 39 7.42 6.81 -4.93
N ALA A 40 6.73 7.87 -4.49
CA ALA A 40 6.61 8.20 -3.07
C ALA A 40 5.87 7.12 -2.28
N THR A 41 4.86 6.46 -2.87
CA THR A 41 4.15 5.35 -2.23
C THR A 41 5.06 4.14 -2.05
N ILE A 42 5.82 3.77 -3.08
CA ILE A 42 6.76 2.63 -3.00
C ILE A 42 7.86 2.91 -1.98
N LEU A 43 8.48 4.09 -2.04
CA LEU A 43 9.50 4.49 -1.08
C LEU A 43 8.94 4.61 0.34
N GLY A 44 7.77 5.21 0.50
CA GLY A 44 7.09 5.34 1.79
C GLY A 44 6.73 3.98 2.39
N ALA A 45 6.27 3.03 1.57
CA ALA A 45 5.99 1.67 2.01
C ALA A 45 7.27 0.92 2.40
N ALA A 46 8.35 1.06 1.63
CA ALA A 46 9.64 0.44 1.94
C ALA A 46 10.23 1.01 3.23
N ILE A 47 10.33 2.33 3.35
CA ILE A 47 10.88 3.02 4.51
C ILE A 47 9.99 2.79 5.73
N GLY A 48 8.67 2.95 5.59
CA GLY A 48 7.70 2.71 6.65
C GLY A 48 7.70 1.26 7.13
N GLY A 49 7.83 0.30 6.21
CA GLY A 49 7.97 -1.12 6.53
C GLY A 49 9.26 -1.41 7.31
N VAL A 50 10.40 -0.87 6.88
CA VAL A 50 11.67 -1.00 7.61
C VAL A 50 11.60 -0.34 8.99
N ALA A 51 11.01 0.85 9.09
CA ALA A 51 10.80 1.52 10.37
C ALA A 51 9.90 0.69 11.30
N MET A 52 8.82 0.11 10.77
CA MET A 52 7.94 -0.80 11.52
C MET A 52 8.69 -2.04 11.99
N LEU A 53 9.55 -2.64 11.17
CA LEU A 53 10.39 -3.78 11.60
C LEU A 53 11.36 -3.39 12.71
N ALA A 54 11.94 -2.19 12.66
CA ALA A 54 12.84 -1.71 13.70
C ALA A 54 12.11 -1.46 15.04
N VAL A 55 10.85 -1.00 14.97
CA VAL A 55 10.02 -0.73 16.16
C VAL A 55 9.23 -1.96 16.63
N ALA A 56 9.09 -2.99 15.79
CA ALA A 56 8.38 -4.22 16.10
C ALA A 56 8.80 -4.89 17.43
N PRO A 57 10.09 -4.96 17.82
CA PRO A 57 10.49 -5.51 19.11
C PRO A 57 9.94 -4.70 20.28
N VAL A 58 9.93 -3.37 20.17
CA VAL A 58 9.38 -2.48 21.20
C VAL A 58 7.88 -2.71 21.35
N ILE A 59 7.16 -2.84 20.24
CA ILE A 59 5.73 -3.14 20.23
C ILE A 59 5.46 -4.53 20.80
N ALA A 60 6.26 -5.54 20.44
CA ALA A 60 6.13 -6.89 20.98
C ALA A 60 6.35 -6.92 22.49
N LEU A 61 7.33 -6.18 23.01
CA LEU A 61 7.54 -6.01 24.45
C LEU A 61 6.37 -5.28 25.11
N ALA A 62 5.82 -4.25 24.47
CA ALA A 62 4.63 -3.56 24.98
C ALA A 62 3.39 -4.47 25.02
N LEU A 63 3.30 -5.43 24.09
CA LEU A 63 2.22 -6.41 23.99
C LEU A 63 2.44 -7.67 24.84
N LEU A 64 3.53 -7.77 25.62
CA LEU A 64 3.81 -8.90 26.51
C LEU A 64 2.61 -9.35 27.36
N PRO A 65 1.81 -8.46 27.98
CA PRO A 65 0.66 -8.88 28.79
C PRO A 65 -0.36 -9.70 28.00
N VAL A 66 -0.51 -9.42 26.70
CA VAL A 66 -1.41 -10.12 25.79
C VAL A 66 -0.73 -11.32 25.15
N LEU A 67 0.56 -11.22 24.83
CA LEU A 67 1.33 -12.29 24.18
C LEU A 67 1.66 -13.45 25.13
N LEU A 68 1.85 -13.19 26.42
CA LEU A 68 2.12 -14.22 27.44
C LEU A 68 1.04 -15.31 27.50
N PRO A 69 -0.26 -14.99 27.69
CA PRO A 69 -1.30 -16.03 27.76
C PRO A 69 -1.43 -16.82 26.46
N VAL A 70 -1.33 -16.16 25.30
CA VAL A 70 -1.39 -16.82 23.98
C VAL A 70 -0.18 -17.73 23.76
N GLY A 71 1.02 -17.25 24.10
CA GLY A 71 2.25 -18.03 23.99
C GLY A 71 2.25 -19.26 24.90
N LEU A 72 1.70 -19.13 26.11
CA LEU A 72 1.56 -20.25 27.05
C LEU A 72 0.61 -21.32 26.51
N LEU A 73 -0.54 -20.92 25.96
CA LEU A 73 -1.47 -21.83 25.27
C LEU A 73 -0.81 -22.55 24.10
N ALA A 74 -0.09 -21.81 23.23
CA ALA A 74 0.62 -22.39 22.09
C ALA A 74 1.69 -23.41 22.54
N LEU A 75 2.43 -23.10 23.60
CA LEU A 75 3.42 -23.99 24.20
C LEU A 75 2.78 -25.29 24.72
N ILE A 76 1.65 -25.19 25.42
CA ILE A 76 0.91 -26.35 25.91
C ILE A 76 0.47 -27.25 24.75
N VAL A 77 -0.17 -26.67 23.73
CA VAL A 77 -0.64 -27.41 22.55
C VAL A 77 0.54 -28.09 21.84
N TRP A 78 1.65 -27.38 21.66
CA TRP A 78 2.85 -27.93 21.05
C TRP A 78 3.46 -29.07 21.86
N ALA A 79 3.54 -28.92 23.18
CA ALA A 79 4.07 -29.94 24.08
C ALA A 79 3.24 -31.23 24.02
N ILE A 80 1.91 -31.12 24.02
CA ILE A 80 1.00 -32.26 23.87
C ILE A 80 1.20 -32.91 22.51
N ALA A 81 1.15 -32.13 21.42
CA ALA A 81 1.31 -32.65 20.07
C ALA A 81 2.64 -33.40 19.90
N ARG A 82 3.73 -32.85 20.45
CA ARG A 82 5.05 -33.48 20.41
C ARG A 82 5.14 -34.75 21.26
N ALA A 83 4.56 -34.75 22.46
CA ALA A 83 4.52 -35.93 23.31
C ALA A 83 3.71 -37.08 22.69
N THR A 84 2.68 -36.75 21.90
CA THR A 84 1.84 -37.74 21.22
C THR A 84 2.40 -38.25 19.88
N ARG A 85 3.48 -37.67 19.35
CA ARG A 85 4.12 -38.17 18.13
C ARG A 85 4.81 -39.51 18.42
N LYS A 86 4.27 -40.59 17.85
CA LYS A 86 4.95 -41.89 17.78
C LYS A 86 6.05 -41.84 16.70
N PRO A 87 7.21 -42.49 16.89
CA PRO A 87 8.22 -42.58 15.84
C PRO A 87 7.64 -43.36 14.65
N ASP A 88 7.69 -42.76 13.46
CA ASP A 88 7.37 -43.46 12.21
C ASP A 88 8.42 -44.55 12.00
N VAL A 89 8.02 -45.81 12.23
CA VAL A 89 8.85 -46.96 11.93
C VAL A 89 8.78 -47.17 10.42
N VAL A 90 9.74 -46.62 9.69
CA VAL A 90 9.90 -46.88 8.25
C VAL A 90 10.38 -48.32 8.10
N VAL A 91 9.45 -49.23 7.85
CA VAL A 91 9.77 -50.62 7.52
C VAL A 91 10.36 -50.63 6.10
N MET A 92 11.68 -50.73 5.99
CA MET A 92 12.34 -50.92 4.70
C MET A 92 11.99 -52.31 4.14
N PRO A 93 11.47 -52.40 2.90
CA PRO A 93 11.24 -53.68 2.24
C PRO A 93 12.59 -54.39 2.04
N ARG A 94 12.67 -55.66 2.45
CA ARG A 94 13.77 -56.56 2.12
C ARG A 94 13.54 -57.23 0.78
#